data_AF-A0A0K6G6U4-F1
#
_entry.id   AF-A0A0K6G6U4-F1
#
_cell.length_a   1.000
_cell.length_b   1.000
_cell.length_c   1.000
_cell.angle_alpha   90.00
_cell.angle_beta   90.00
_cell.angle_gamma   90.00
#
_symmetry.space_group_name_H-M   'P 1'
#
loop_
_entity.id
_entity.type
_entity.pdbx_description
1 polymer ?
#
loop_
_entity_poly.entity_id
_entity_poly.type
_entity_poly.pdbx_seq_one_letter_code
_entity_poly.pdbx_strand_id
1 'polypeptide(L)'
;MDYYQWGYFLTNQQIIDLYKTWGGEFGTFDPHELNDIFHARRSIFHYLMPGPIRVWIAGTDEAVGVVFFIGKPNRPIRESVEPGLAGRCLAMFGGPPCPFTLVAHTGGEVYMMKRKGQLYKLDLLQFMQSDTEGDRHPLMLSDILPEQRHLLGL
;
A
#
# COMPACT_ATOMS: atom_id res chain seq x y z
N MET A 1 -5.86 -21.73 6.55
CA MET A 1 -5.63 -21.13 5.22
C MET A 1 -4.75 -19.93 5.44
N ASP A 2 -3.57 -19.92 4.86
CA ASP A 2 -2.69 -18.75 4.92
C ASP A 2 -3.36 -17.63 4.11
N TYR A 3 -3.80 -16.57 4.80
CA TYR A 3 -4.43 -15.45 4.11
C TYR A 3 -3.38 -14.71 3.31
N TYR A 4 -3.59 -14.63 2.01
CA TYR A 4 -2.58 -14.27 1.04
C TYR A 4 -3.06 -13.11 0.16
N GLN A 5 -2.24 -12.08 0.00
CA GLN A 5 -2.55 -10.89 -0.80
C GLN A 5 -1.35 -10.48 -1.65
N TRP A 6 -1.62 -9.88 -2.81
CA TRP A 6 -0.60 -9.31 -3.68
C TRP A 6 -0.50 -7.80 -3.45
N GLY A 7 0.70 -7.25 -3.44
CA GLY A 7 0.83 -5.80 -3.35
C GLY A 7 2.21 -5.23 -3.63
N TYR A 8 2.30 -3.92 -3.51
CA TYR A 8 3.53 -3.15 -3.67
C TYR A 8 3.83 -2.39 -2.39
N PHE A 9 4.98 -2.65 -1.78
CA PHE A 9 5.52 -1.82 -0.71
C PHE A 9 6.49 -0.80 -1.31
N LEU A 10 6.20 0.47 -1.05
CA LEU A 10 7.06 1.60 -1.42
C LEU A 10 7.46 2.33 -0.15
N THR A 11 8.75 2.50 0.08
CA THR A 11 9.24 3.41 1.13
C THR A 11 8.80 4.84 0.84
N ASN A 12 8.86 5.71 1.86
CA ASN A 12 8.53 7.13 1.70
C ASN A 12 9.30 7.80 0.55
N GLN A 13 10.59 7.51 0.39
CA GLN A 13 11.36 8.01 -0.75
C GLN A 13 10.80 7.50 -2.08
N GLN A 14 10.55 6.19 -2.18
CA GLN A 14 10.08 5.59 -3.43
C GLN A 14 8.71 6.10 -3.87
N ILE A 15 7.79 6.37 -2.94
CA ILE A 15 6.46 6.88 -3.29
C ILE A 15 6.52 8.33 -3.78
N ILE A 16 7.37 9.17 -3.19
CA ILE A 16 7.61 10.54 -3.65
C ILE A 16 8.27 10.54 -5.03
N ASP A 17 9.31 9.74 -5.22
CA ASP A 17 10.01 9.64 -6.51
C ASP A 17 9.06 9.17 -7.62
N LEU A 18 8.22 8.19 -7.30
CA LEU A 18 7.21 7.68 -8.22
C LEU A 18 6.18 8.77 -8.58
N TYR A 19 5.67 9.50 -7.60
CA TYR A 19 4.73 10.60 -7.83
C TYR A 19 5.31 11.68 -8.73
N LYS A 20 6.57 12.09 -8.50
CA LYS A 20 7.29 13.04 -9.36
C LYS A 20 7.44 12.54 -10.78
N THR A 21 7.88 11.29 -10.93
CA THR A 21 8.10 10.65 -12.24
C THR A 21 6.81 10.59 -13.06
N TRP A 22 5.66 10.49 -12.39
CA TRP A 22 4.33 10.45 -13.00
C TRP A 22 3.67 11.83 -13.16
N GLY A 23 4.44 12.91 -13.07
CA GLY A 23 3.94 14.28 -13.31
C GLY A 23 3.21 14.89 -12.13
N GLY A 24 3.50 14.45 -10.90
CA GLY A 24 3.01 15.10 -9.69
C GLY A 24 3.59 16.51 -9.53
N GLU A 25 2.72 17.50 -9.34
CA GLU A 25 3.10 18.92 -9.25
C GLU A 25 2.84 19.55 -7.87
N PHE A 26 2.13 18.84 -6.98
CA PHE A 26 1.67 19.39 -5.70
C PHE A 26 2.49 18.85 -4.52
N GLY A 27 2.88 19.73 -3.61
CA GLY A 27 3.66 19.40 -2.40
C GLY A 27 5.10 19.89 -2.45
N THR A 28 5.87 19.60 -1.40
CA THR A 28 7.30 19.94 -1.32
C THR A 28 8.22 18.83 -1.85
N PHE A 29 7.64 17.65 -2.11
CA PHE A 29 8.33 16.42 -2.46
C PHE A 29 9.36 15.97 -1.42
N ASP A 30 9.09 16.25 -0.14
CA ASP A 30 9.91 15.80 0.97
C ASP A 30 9.41 14.43 1.47
N PRO A 31 10.23 13.37 1.43
CA PRO A 31 9.86 12.04 1.93
C PRO A 31 9.64 11.97 3.45
N HIS A 32 9.98 13.04 4.19
CA HIS A 32 9.73 13.16 5.62
C HIS A 32 8.46 13.96 5.93
N GLU A 33 7.82 14.61 4.94
CA GLU A 33 6.54 15.29 5.12
C GLU A 33 5.38 14.31 4.86
N LEU A 34 4.66 13.94 5.92
CA LEU A 34 3.42 13.17 5.87
C LEU A 34 2.39 13.68 4.84
N ASN A 35 2.17 14.99 4.70
CA ASN A 35 1.22 15.49 3.70
C ASN A 35 1.68 15.16 2.28
N ASP A 36 2.97 15.29 1.98
CA ASP A 36 3.51 14.92 0.66
C ASP A 36 3.32 13.42 0.40
N ILE A 37 3.57 12.57 1.41
CA ILE A 37 3.29 11.12 1.34
C ILE A 37 1.80 10.85 1.11
N PHE A 38 0.93 11.55 1.82
CA PHE A 38 -0.51 11.39 1.71
C PHE A 38 -1.04 11.83 0.34
N HIS A 39 -0.51 12.91 -0.21
CA HIS A 39 -0.82 13.42 -1.55
C HIS A 39 -0.33 12.48 -2.64
N ALA A 40 0.93 12.06 -2.60
CA ALA A 40 1.52 11.11 -3.54
C ALA A 40 0.72 9.80 -3.56
N ARG A 41 0.47 9.22 -2.38
CA ARG A 41 -0.33 8.01 -2.21
C ARG A 41 -1.72 8.15 -2.79
N ARG A 42 -2.43 9.25 -2.47
CA ARG A 42 -3.80 9.45 -2.95
C ARG A 42 -3.86 9.57 -4.47
N SER A 43 -2.87 10.23 -5.06
CA SER A 43 -2.74 10.36 -6.52
C SER A 43 -2.53 8.99 -7.18
N ILE A 44 -1.61 8.18 -6.64
CA ILE A 44 -1.36 6.81 -7.13
C ILE A 44 -2.61 5.93 -6.96
N PHE A 45 -3.26 5.98 -5.80
CA PHE A 45 -4.50 5.25 -5.56
C PHE A 45 -5.56 5.59 -6.61
N HIS A 46 -5.77 6.88 -6.88
CA HIS A 46 -6.73 7.31 -7.89
C HIS A 46 -6.39 6.81 -9.30
N TYR A 47 -5.11 6.82 -9.67
CA TYR A 47 -4.67 6.28 -10.96
C TYR A 47 -4.96 4.78 -11.08
N LEU A 48 -4.78 4.02 -10.01
CA LEU A 48 -5.00 2.58 -10.03
C LEU A 48 -6.48 2.20 -10.10
N MET A 49 -7.41 3.07 -9.71
CA MET A 49 -8.85 2.83 -9.85
C MET A 49 -9.29 2.79 -11.33
N PRO A 50 -10.40 2.10 -11.65
CA PRO A 50 -11.24 1.28 -10.77
C PRO A 50 -10.62 -0.08 -10.45
N GLY A 51 -10.98 -0.69 -9.32
CA GLY A 51 -10.55 -2.05 -8.97
C GLY A 51 -10.33 -2.26 -7.47
N PRO A 52 -10.27 -3.53 -7.02
CA PRO A 52 -10.05 -3.87 -5.62
C PRO A 52 -8.63 -3.49 -5.21
N ILE A 53 -8.50 -2.37 -4.49
CA ILE A 53 -7.22 -1.84 -4.02
C ILE A 53 -7.37 -1.46 -2.55
N ARG A 54 -6.41 -1.86 -1.71
CA ARG A 54 -6.35 -1.47 -0.31
C ARG A 54 -5.00 -0.83 -0.02
N VAL A 55 -5.02 0.37 0.54
CA VAL A 55 -3.85 1.20 0.77
C VAL A 55 -3.62 1.36 2.26
N TRP A 56 -2.39 1.09 2.68
CA TRP A 56 -1.97 1.06 4.09
C TRP A 56 -0.71 1.89 4.25
N ILE A 57 -0.59 2.61 5.37
CA ILE A 57 0.73 2.98 5.86
C ILE A 57 1.36 1.72 6.45
N ALA A 58 2.64 1.51 6.19
CA ALA A 58 3.31 0.28 6.57
C ALA A 58 4.69 0.57 7.15
N GLY A 59 4.98 -0.05 8.29
CA GLY A 59 6.31 -0.05 8.90
C GLY A 59 6.93 -1.43 8.85
N THR A 60 8.23 -1.48 8.60
CA THR A 60 9.13 -2.61 8.86
C THR A 60 10.19 -2.16 9.85
N ASP A 61 10.97 -3.08 10.41
CA ASP A 61 12.11 -2.75 11.29
C ASP A 61 13.13 -1.80 10.63
N GLU A 62 13.18 -1.79 9.28
CA GLU A 62 14.18 -1.04 8.51
C GLU A 62 13.63 0.21 7.82
N ALA A 63 12.32 0.29 7.57
CA ALA A 63 11.72 1.34 6.75
C ALA A 63 10.22 1.53 6.98
N VAL A 64 9.77 2.77 6.84
CA VAL A 64 8.34 3.16 6.76
C VAL A 64 7.98 3.51 5.32
N GLY A 65 6.74 3.22 4.94
CA GLY A 65 6.25 3.44 3.61
C GLY A 65 4.75 3.20 3.47
N VAL A 66 4.36 2.86 2.26
CA VAL A 66 2.97 2.62 1.87
C VAL A 66 2.87 1.27 1.16
N VAL A 67 1.84 0.50 1.51
CA VAL A 67 1.47 -0.72 0.81
C VAL A 67 0.22 -0.48 -0.03
N PHE A 68 0.29 -0.87 -1.29
CA PHE A 68 -0.87 -1.00 -2.19
C PHE A 68 -1.16 -2.48 -2.40
N PHE A 69 -2.13 -3.02 -1.67
CA PHE A 69 -2.67 -4.34 -1.94
C PHE A 69 -3.63 -4.27 -3.11
N ILE A 70 -3.50 -5.21 -4.04
CA ILE A 70 -4.29 -5.27 -5.27
C ILE A 70 -5.01 -6.61 -5.39
N GLY A 71 -6.15 -6.59 -6.07
CA GLY A 71 -6.88 -7.81 -6.38
C GLY A 71 -7.59 -8.44 -5.19
N LYS A 72 -8.27 -9.55 -5.50
CA LYS A 72 -8.98 -10.36 -4.51
C LYS A 72 -7.98 -11.19 -3.68
N PRO A 73 -8.12 -11.23 -2.35
CA PRO A 73 -7.28 -12.06 -1.49
C PRO A 73 -7.50 -13.54 -1.72
N ASN A 74 -6.51 -14.34 -1.30
CA ASN A 74 -6.52 -15.81 -1.31
C ASN A 74 -6.66 -16.41 -2.71
N ARG A 75 -6.07 -15.74 -3.71
CA ARG A 75 -6.11 -16.16 -5.11
C ARG A 75 -4.71 -16.07 -5.75
N PRO A 76 -4.38 -16.97 -6.69
CA PRO A 76 -3.23 -16.76 -7.58
C PRO A 76 -3.34 -15.42 -8.30
N ILE A 77 -2.22 -14.76 -8.62
CA ILE A 77 -2.21 -13.40 -9.19
C ILE A 77 -3.12 -13.25 -10.41
N ARG A 78 -3.13 -14.24 -11.31
CA ARG A 78 -3.93 -14.23 -12.56
C ARG A 78 -5.44 -14.25 -12.31
N GLU A 79 -5.88 -14.77 -11.17
CA GLU A 79 -7.29 -14.81 -10.76
C GLU A 79 -7.63 -13.68 -9.78
N SER A 80 -6.62 -13.14 -9.11
CA SER A 80 -6.74 -12.09 -8.11
C SER A 80 -6.92 -10.71 -8.77
N VAL A 81 -6.16 -10.43 -9.83
CA VAL A 81 -6.02 -9.11 -10.44
C VAL A 81 -6.54 -9.15 -11.87
N GLU A 82 -7.53 -8.31 -12.18
CA GLU A 82 -8.04 -8.17 -13.53
C GLU A 82 -6.99 -7.57 -14.50
N PRO A 83 -7.06 -7.85 -15.82
CA PRO A 83 -6.06 -7.38 -16.77
C PRO A 83 -5.87 -5.86 -16.81
N GLY A 84 -6.96 -5.09 -16.66
CA GLY A 84 -6.90 -3.62 -16.65
C GLY A 84 -6.11 -3.08 -15.47
N LEU A 85 -6.42 -3.54 -14.25
CA LEU A 85 -5.66 -3.20 -13.04
C LEU A 85 -4.21 -3.68 -13.14
N ALA A 86 -3.96 -4.88 -13.66
CA ALA A 86 -2.60 -5.39 -13.87
C ALA A 86 -1.79 -4.50 -14.81
N GLY A 87 -2.40 -4.02 -15.91
CA GLY A 87 -1.77 -3.09 -16.85
C GLY A 87 -1.39 -1.75 -16.21
N ARG A 88 -2.29 -1.15 -15.42
CA ARG A 88 -2.00 0.09 -14.67
C ARG A 88 -0.93 -0.11 -13.60
N CYS A 89 -0.95 -1.24 -12.90
CA CYS A 89 0.10 -1.58 -11.94
C CYS A 89 1.46 -1.76 -12.61
N LEU A 90 1.53 -2.43 -13.75
CA LEU A 90 2.77 -2.61 -14.50
C LEU A 90 3.32 -1.27 -14.99
N ALA A 91 2.46 -0.40 -15.52
CA ALA A 91 2.86 0.94 -15.94
C ALA A 91 3.42 1.72 -14.75
N MET A 92 2.67 1.80 -13.65
CA MET A 92 3.02 2.57 -12.46
C MET A 92 4.28 2.04 -11.75
N PHE A 93 4.32 0.75 -11.43
CA PHE A 93 5.35 0.18 -10.55
C PHE A 93 6.51 -0.51 -11.30
N GLY A 94 6.38 -0.73 -12.61
CA GLY A 94 7.44 -1.28 -13.46
C GLY A 94 7.83 -2.74 -13.19
N GLY A 95 7.12 -3.46 -12.32
CA GLY A 95 7.45 -4.83 -11.95
C GLY A 95 6.26 -5.59 -11.34
N PRO A 96 6.43 -6.90 -11.06
CA PRO A 96 5.37 -7.71 -10.46
C PRO A 96 5.16 -7.35 -8.97
N PRO A 97 3.95 -7.54 -8.43
CA PRO A 97 3.68 -7.36 -7.01
C PRO A 97 4.35 -8.45 -6.18
N CYS A 98 4.57 -8.16 -4.90
CA CYS A 98 5.08 -9.11 -3.93
C CYS A 98 3.94 -9.93 -3.27
N PRO A 99 4.22 -11.18 -2.90
CA PRO A 99 3.40 -11.97 -1.99
C PRO A 99 3.40 -11.40 -0.56
N PHE A 100 2.21 -11.31 0.06
CA PHE A 100 2.03 -11.01 1.47
C PHE A 100 1.17 -12.07 2.15
N THR A 101 1.58 -12.48 3.36
CA THR A 101 0.84 -13.46 4.17
C THR A 101 0.43 -12.80 5.49
N LEU A 102 -0.86 -12.84 5.83
CA LEU A 102 -1.33 -12.34 7.12
C LEU A 102 -0.79 -13.20 8.26
N VAL A 103 -0.28 -12.58 9.30
CA VAL A 103 0.12 -13.29 10.52
C VAL A 103 -1.14 -13.59 11.33
N ALA A 104 -1.39 -14.86 11.64
CA ALA A 104 -2.54 -15.27 12.42
C ALA A 104 -2.57 -14.57 13.80
N HIS A 105 -3.78 -14.32 14.32
CA HIS A 105 -4.02 -13.72 15.64
C HIS A 105 -3.57 -12.26 15.80
N THR A 106 -3.32 -11.53 14.71
CA THR A 106 -2.90 -10.10 14.74
C THR A 106 -4.00 -9.11 14.37
N GLY A 107 -5.27 -9.52 14.43
CA GLY A 107 -6.40 -8.63 14.12
C GLY A 107 -6.50 -8.16 12.66
N GLY A 108 -5.60 -8.58 11.77
CA GLY A 108 -5.56 -8.12 10.38
C GLY A 108 -4.49 -7.05 10.10
N GLU A 109 -3.68 -6.70 11.09
CA GLU A 109 -2.77 -5.54 11.05
C GLU A 109 -1.33 -5.91 10.72
N VAL A 110 -0.98 -7.20 10.76
CA VAL A 110 0.40 -7.66 10.55
C VAL A 110 0.50 -8.61 9.38
N TYR A 111 1.38 -8.29 8.42
CA TYR A 111 1.66 -9.12 7.26
C TYR A 111 3.14 -9.46 7.16
N MET A 112 3.45 -10.65 6.66
CA MET A 112 4.78 -11.04 6.22
C MET A 112 4.91 -10.77 4.72
N MET A 113 5.86 -9.92 4.34
CA MET A 113 6.24 -9.68 2.95
C MET A 113 7.48 -10.49 2.61
N LYS A 114 7.48 -11.19 1.47
CA LYS A 114 8.71 -11.76 0.90
C LYS A 114 9.21 -10.90 -0.25
N ARG A 115 10.36 -10.23 -0.07
CA ARG A 115 10.99 -9.37 -1.08
C ARG A 115 12.44 -9.78 -1.28
N LYS A 116 12.82 -10.06 -2.54
CA LYS A 116 14.19 -10.50 -2.92
C LYS A 116 14.74 -11.68 -2.09
N GLY A 117 13.86 -12.59 -1.66
CA GLY A 117 14.24 -13.78 -0.86
C GLY A 117 14.23 -13.57 0.65
N GLN A 118 14.15 -12.33 1.14
CA GLN A 118 14.07 -12.00 2.56
C GLN A 118 12.62 -11.79 3.01
N LEU A 119 12.33 -12.15 4.27
CA LEU A 119 11.04 -11.98 4.91
C LEU A 119 11.06 -10.74 5.81
N TYR A 120 10.02 -9.91 5.69
CA TYR A 120 9.83 -8.71 6.50
C TYR A 120 8.47 -8.78 7.18
N LYS A 121 8.43 -8.49 8.48
CA LYS A 121 7.18 -8.21 9.19
C LYS A 121 6.76 -6.78 8.89
N LEU A 122 5.50 -6.60 8.50
CA LEU A 122 4.90 -5.31 8.25
C LEU A 122 3.79 -5.07 9.24
N ASP A 123 3.89 -3.98 9.98
CA ASP A 123 2.80 -3.44 10.77
C ASP A 123 2.05 -2.42 9.90
N LEU A 124 0.75 -2.64 9.73
CA LEU A 124 -0.08 -1.88 8.81
C LEU A 124 -1.10 -1.03 9.56
N LEU A 125 -1.26 0.20 9.10
CA LEU A 125 -2.35 1.09 9.45
C LEU A 125 -3.24 1.28 8.22
N GLN A 126 -4.50 0.84 8.29
CA GLN A 126 -5.42 0.99 7.17
C GLN A 126 -5.60 2.46 6.86
N PHE A 127 -5.72 2.82 5.58
CA PHE A 127 -6.00 4.21 5.23
C PHE A 127 -7.15 4.35 4.25
N MET A 128 -7.11 3.64 3.14
CA MET A 128 -8.15 3.68 2.10
C MET A 128 -8.32 2.31 1.49
N GLN A 129 -9.54 2.05 1.01
CA GLN A 129 -9.82 0.93 0.13
C GLN A 129 -10.71 1.42 -1.01
N SER A 130 -10.67 0.72 -2.14
CA SER A 130 -11.70 0.73 -3.18
C SER A 130 -12.09 -0.70 -3.47
N ASP A 131 -13.36 -0.91 -3.77
CA ASP A 131 -13.86 -2.12 -4.43
C ASP A 131 -14.15 -1.85 -5.92
N THR A 132 -14.92 -2.72 -6.57
CA THR A 132 -15.32 -2.56 -7.97
C THR A 132 -16.25 -1.37 -8.21
N GLU A 133 -16.84 -0.80 -7.16
CA GLU A 133 -17.76 0.35 -7.22
C GLU A 133 -17.07 1.67 -6.84
N GLY A 134 -15.90 1.60 -6.20
CA GLY A 134 -15.03 2.76 -5.96
C GLY A 134 -15.27 3.48 -4.64
N ASP A 135 -15.92 2.83 -3.69
CA ASP A 135 -16.22 3.41 -2.37
C ASP A 135 -14.94 3.75 -1.59
N ARG A 136 -14.92 4.93 -0.98
CA ARG A 136 -13.76 5.51 -0.27
C ARG A 136 -14.05 5.59 1.23
N HIS A 137 -13.30 4.86 2.05
CA HIS A 137 -13.29 5.05 3.50
C HIS A 137 -11.93 5.63 3.94
N PRO A 138 -11.77 6.95 4.09
CA PRO A 138 -10.56 7.54 4.65
C PRO A 138 -10.54 7.32 6.17
N LEU A 139 -9.40 6.88 6.73
CA LEU A 139 -9.18 6.91 8.18
C LEU A 139 -8.82 8.32 8.67
N MET A 140 -9.40 8.72 9.79
CA MET A 140 -9.06 9.93 10.54
C MET A 140 -7.95 9.63 11.56
N LEU A 141 -7.19 10.64 11.99
CA LEU A 141 -6.18 10.52 13.06
C LEU A 141 -6.75 9.93 14.37
N SER A 142 -8.03 10.16 14.64
CA SER A 142 -8.76 9.59 15.79
C SER A 142 -8.96 8.08 15.70
N ASP A 143 -8.88 7.52 14.50
CA ASP A 143 -9.11 6.09 14.24
C ASP A 143 -7.80 5.28 14.40
N ILE A 144 -6.69 5.96 14.68
CA ILE A 144 -5.34 5.39 14.81
C ILE A 144 -5.07 5.03 16.27
N LEU A 145 -4.80 3.74 16.51
CA LEU A 145 -4.49 3.26 17.86
C LEU A 145 -3.16 3.88 18.35
N PRO A 146 -3.02 4.18 19.67
CA PRO A 146 -1.80 4.76 20.22
C PRO A 146 -0.51 4.03 19.83
N GLU A 147 -0.56 2.70 19.81
CA GLU A 147 0.54 1.81 19.42
C GLU A 147 0.93 1.94 17.94
N GLN A 148 0.07 2.44 17.06
CA GLN A 148 0.34 2.62 15.63
C GLN A 148 0.88 4.00 15.28
N ARG A 149 0.90 4.94 16.23
CA ARG A 149 1.35 6.33 15.99
C ARG A 149 2.81 6.44 15.56
N HIS A 150 3.65 5.48 15.97
CA HIS A 150 5.04 5.40 15.53
C HIS A 150 5.17 5.30 14.00
N LEU A 151 4.18 4.72 13.30
CA LEU A 151 4.13 4.65 11.84
C LEU A 151 3.92 6.01 11.16
N LEU A 152 3.46 7.00 11.93
CA LEU A 152 3.28 8.38 11.49
C LEU A 152 4.39 9.31 12.00
N GLY A 153 5.35 8.81 12.78
CA GLY A 153 6.33 9.66 13.45
C GLY A 153 5.72 10.60 14.50
N LEU A 154 4.60 10.18 15.11
CA LEU A 154 3.86 10.89 16.17
C LEU A 154 4.02 10.22 17.54
#